data_AF-A0A3C1MYD6-F1
#
_entry.id   AF-A0A3C1MYD6-F1
#
_cell.length_a   1.000
_cell.length_b   1.000
_cell.length_c   1.000
_cell.angle_alpha   90.00
_cell.angle_beta   90.00
_cell.angle_gamma   90.00
#
_symmetry.space_group_name_H-M   'P 1'
#
loop_
_entity.id
_entity.type
_entity.pdbx_description
1 polymer ?
#
loop_
_entity_poly.entity_id
_entity_poly.type
_entity_poly.pdbx_seq_one_letter_code
_entity_poly.pdbx_strand_id
1 'polypeptide(L)'
;MPEMNVIVREPLLDTQQRIIGYALAWQQAEMDDCSSVVADPATLAGLVAETINNEQAGWRLGDQVLFLEAAPALILSDMLATLPSNNIV
;
A
#
# COMPACT_ATOMS: atom_id res chain seq x y z
N MET A 1 -3.64 3.45 -19.81
CA MET A 1 -3.51 3.09 -18.39
C MET A 1 -3.57 4.41 -17.63
N PRO A 2 -4.55 4.64 -16.75
CA PRO A 2 -4.56 5.87 -15.96
C PRO A 2 -3.27 5.92 -15.13
N GLU A 3 -2.65 7.10 -15.03
CA GLU A 3 -1.41 7.30 -14.28
C GLU A 3 -1.60 6.83 -12.84
N MET A 4 -0.77 5.88 -12.41
CA MET A 4 -0.87 5.26 -11.10
C MET A 4 -0.14 6.13 -10.08
N ASN A 5 -0.85 7.07 -9.46
CA ASN A 5 -0.25 8.04 -8.54
C ASN A 5 -0.17 7.48 -7.10
N VAL A 6 0.74 6.53 -6.87
CA VAL A 6 1.07 6.03 -5.52
C VAL A 6 2.27 6.84 -4.99
N ILE A 7 2.12 7.42 -3.80
CA ILE A 7 3.23 8.07 -3.09
C ILE A 7 3.72 7.18 -1.94
N VAL A 8 5.04 7.08 -1.82
CA VAL A 8 5.72 6.69 -0.58
C VAL A 8 5.67 7.87 0.37
N ARG A 9 4.89 7.76 1.46
CA ARG A 9 4.66 8.87 2.40
C ARG A 9 5.85 9.05 3.34
N GLU A 10 6.19 7.99 4.07
CA GLU A 10 7.12 8.08 5.20
C GLU A 10 7.91 6.76 5.38
N PRO A 11 9.20 6.82 5.72
CA PRO A 11 9.96 5.64 6.11
C PRO A 11 9.56 5.19 7.52
N LEU A 12 9.39 3.89 7.69
CA LEU A 12 9.23 3.26 8.99
C LEU A 12 10.61 2.98 9.57
N LEU A 13 10.82 3.33 10.83
CA LEU A 13 12.10 3.18 11.51
C LEU A 13 12.01 2.15 12.64
N ASP A 14 13.08 1.38 12.84
CA ASP A 14 13.25 0.59 14.06
C ASP A 14 13.72 1.45 15.24
N THR A 15 13.85 0.84 16.42
CA THR A 15 14.33 1.51 17.64
C THR A 15 15.76 2.04 17.53
N GLN A 16 16.51 1.63 16.50
CA GLN A 16 17.87 2.08 16.19
C GLN A 16 17.88 3.12 15.06
N GLN A 17 16.71 3.65 14.67
CA GLN A 17 16.53 4.62 13.59
C GLN A 17 16.95 4.10 12.20
N ARG A 18 16.88 2.79 11.97
CA ARG A 18 17.13 2.19 10.65
C ARG A 18 15.81 2.04 9.90
N ILE A 19 15.84 2.27 8.59
CA ILE A 19 14.66 2.10 7.73
C ILE A 19 14.33 0.61 7.64
N ILE A 20 13.12 0.25 8.04
CA ILE A 20 12.57 -1.11 7.98
C ILE A 20 11.40 -1.23 6.99
N GLY A 21 10.93 -0.12 6.42
CA GLY A 21 9.77 -0.15 5.55
C GLY A 21 9.27 1.23 5.17
N TYR A 22 8.08 1.26 4.58
CA TYR A 22 7.45 2.49 4.10
C TYR A 22 5.94 2.47 4.28
N ALA A 23 5.35 3.62 4.59
CA ALA A 23 3.92 3.83 4.50
C ALA A 23 3.53 4.20 3.06
N LEU A 24 2.55 3.49 2.51
CA LEU A 24 1.98 3.81 1.19
C LEU A 24 0.63 4.49 1.33
N ALA A 25 0.40 5.46 0.46
CA ALA A 25 -0.91 6.07 0.30
C ALA A 25 -1.10 6.55 -1.14
N TRP A 26 -2.35 6.75 -1.52
CA TRP A 26 -2.67 7.45 -2.75
C TRP A 26 -2.19 8.91 -2.70
N GLN A 27 -1.63 9.38 -3.81
CA GLN A 27 -1.44 10.79 -4.07
C GLN A 27 -2.79 11.38 -4.47
N GLN A 28 -3.38 12.20 -3.60
CA GLN A 28 -4.41 13.11 -4.06
C GLN A 28 -3.72 14.19 -4.90
N ALA A 29 -4.02 14.24 -6.19
CA ALA A 29 -3.63 15.38 -7.01
C ALA A 29 -4.42 16.59 -6.51
N GLU A 30 -3.74 17.53 -5.86
CA GLU A 30 -4.29 18.86 -5.65
C GLU A 30 -4.39 19.54 -7.01
N MET A 31 -5.54 19.46 -7.69
CA MET A 31 -6.00 20.49 -8.63
C MET A 31 -7.41 20.17 -9.15
N ASP A 32 -8.30 21.13 -8.92
CA ASP A 32 -9.62 21.35 -9.52
C ASP A 32 -10.68 20.23 -9.43
N ASP A 33 -11.66 20.53 -8.58
CA ASP A 33 -13.09 20.36 -8.79
C ASP A 33 -13.62 19.06 -9.45
N CYS A 34 -14.41 18.34 -8.67
CA CYS A 34 -15.41 17.35 -9.10
C CYS A 34 -15.00 15.92 -9.48
N SER A 35 -13.81 15.42 -9.15
CA SER A 35 -13.64 13.96 -9.00
C SER A 35 -12.62 13.63 -7.92
N SER A 36 -13.09 13.67 -6.68
CA SER A 36 -12.56 12.77 -5.66
C SER A 36 -12.82 11.34 -6.15
N VAL A 37 -11.90 10.79 -6.94
CA VAL A 37 -11.71 9.33 -6.96
C VAL A 37 -11.41 9.03 -5.50
N VAL A 38 -12.45 8.58 -4.80
CA VAL A 38 -12.35 8.19 -3.40
C VAL A 38 -11.22 7.18 -3.39
N ALA A 39 -10.09 7.61 -2.83
CA ALA A 39 -8.84 6.88 -2.81
C ALA A 39 -9.08 5.62 -1.98
N ASP A 40 -9.53 4.55 -2.63
CA ASP A 40 -9.98 3.35 -1.97
C ASP A 40 -8.78 2.54 -1.47
N PRO A 41 -8.64 2.35 -0.14
CA PRO A 41 -7.55 1.57 0.43
C PRO A 41 -7.59 0.10 0.01
N ALA A 42 -8.76 -0.45 -0.33
CA ALA A 42 -8.85 -1.81 -0.87
C ALA A 42 -8.22 -1.92 -2.27
N THR A 43 -8.39 -0.88 -3.11
CA THR A 43 -7.73 -0.80 -4.41
C THR A 43 -6.20 -0.69 -4.28
N LEU A 44 -5.69 0.05 -3.28
CA LEU A 44 -4.24 0.12 -3.02
C LEU A 44 -3.69 -1.25 -2.58
N ALA A 45 -4.39 -1.94 -1.67
CA ALA A 45 -4.05 -3.30 -1.27
C ALA A 45 -4.06 -4.27 -2.47
N GLY A 46 -5.05 -4.12 -3.36
CA GLY A 46 -5.13 -4.69 -4.71
C GLY A 46 -3.79 -4.67 -5.44
N LEU A 47 -3.32 -3.45 -5.65
CA LEU A 47 -2.09 -3.17 -6.38
C LEU A 47 -0.85 -3.73 -5.69
N VAL A 48 -0.78 -3.64 -4.36
CA VAL A 48 0.34 -4.19 -3.58
C VAL A 48 0.41 -5.70 -3.74
N ALA A 49 -0.73 -6.40 -3.65
CA ALA A 49 -0.78 -7.85 -3.86
C ALA A 49 -0.32 -8.23 -5.28
N GLU A 50 -0.82 -7.55 -6.32
CA GLU A 50 -0.49 -7.89 -7.71
C GLU A 50 0.97 -7.57 -8.08
N THR A 51 1.49 -6.43 -7.61
CA THR A 51 2.75 -5.86 -8.11
C THR A 51 3.94 -6.21 -7.23
N ILE A 52 3.74 -6.17 -5.90
CA ILE A 52 4.80 -6.32 -4.90
C ILE A 52 4.84 -7.74 -4.33
N ASN A 53 3.68 -8.40 -4.21
CA ASN A 53 3.55 -9.77 -3.72
C ASN A 53 3.00 -10.74 -4.78
N ASN A 54 3.65 -10.81 -5.94
CA ASN A 54 3.22 -11.68 -7.03
C ASN A 54 3.49 -13.17 -6.71
N GLU A 55 2.55 -14.06 -7.00
CA GLU A 55 2.65 -15.52 -6.75
C GLU A 55 3.91 -16.19 -7.31
N GLN A 56 4.48 -15.68 -8.40
CA GLN A 56 5.65 -16.25 -9.07
C GLN A 56 6.98 -15.79 -8.45
N ALA A 57 7.02 -14.56 -7.92
CA ALA A 57 8.25 -13.92 -7.44
C ALA A 57 8.25 -13.71 -5.91
N GLY A 58 7.10 -13.88 -5.25
CA GLY A 58 6.90 -13.53 -3.86
C GLY A 58 7.09 -12.04 -3.60
N TRP A 59 7.37 -11.71 -2.34
CA TRP A 59 7.60 -10.35 -1.88
C TRP A 59 8.86 -9.73 -2.50
N ARG A 60 8.72 -8.54 -3.08
CA ARG A 60 9.80 -7.88 -3.85
C ARG A 60 10.63 -6.85 -3.11
N LEU A 61 10.28 -6.51 -1.86
CA LEU A 61 10.98 -5.46 -1.10
C LEU A 61 12.03 -6.04 -0.12
N GLY A 62 12.43 -7.30 -0.28
CA GLY A 62 13.37 -7.96 0.62
C GLY A 62 12.82 -8.03 2.04
N ASP A 63 13.59 -7.56 3.02
CA ASP A 63 13.19 -7.58 4.43
C ASP A 63 12.32 -6.36 4.84
N GLN A 64 11.98 -5.48 3.89
CA GLN A 64 11.18 -4.31 4.18
C GLN A 64 9.69 -4.65 4.32
N VAL A 65 9.01 -3.90 5.18
CA VAL A 65 7.55 -3.98 5.37
C VAL A 65 6.84 -2.79 4.73
N LEU A 66 5.57 -2.97 4.38
CA LEU A 66 4.69 -1.87 3.97
C LEU A 66 3.63 -1.63 5.02
N PHE A 67 3.42 -0.37 5.36
CA PHE A 67 2.28 0.06 6.16
C PHE A 67 1.15 0.51 5.25
N LEU A 68 -0.03 -0.07 5.44
CA LEU A 68 -1.25 0.27 4.70
C LEU A 68 -2.34 0.74 5.65
N GLU A 69 -3.10 1.76 5.23
CA GLU A 69 -4.23 2.23 6.03
C GLU A 69 -5.32 1.14 6.10
N ALA A 70 -5.57 0.66 7.31
CA ALA A 70 -6.61 -0.34 7.61
C ALA A 70 -8.02 0.28 7.63
N ALA A 71 -8.46 0.82 6.49
CA ALA A 71 -9.82 1.35 6.37
C ALA A 71 -10.87 0.22 6.45
N PRO A 72 -12.11 0.51 6.92
CA PRO A 72 -13.16 -0.50 7.02
C PRO A 72 -13.41 -1.28 5.72
N ALA A 73 -13.32 -0.61 4.56
CA ALA A 73 -13.46 -1.23 3.25
C ALA A 73 -12.40 -2.33 3.00
N LEU A 74 -11.15 -2.09 3.41
CA LEU A 74 -10.07 -3.07 3.30
C LEU A 74 -10.27 -4.22 4.30
N ILE A 75 -10.60 -3.91 5.55
CA ILE A 75 -10.80 -4.93 6.61
C ILE A 75 -11.94 -5.90 6.26
N LEU A 76 -13.03 -5.38 5.68
CA LEU A 76 -14.20 -6.18 5.30
C LEU A 76 -14.05 -6.86 3.92
N SER A 77 -12.97 -6.59 3.20
CA SER A 77 -12.72 -7.19 1.89
C SER A 77 -11.97 -8.51 2.00
N ASP A 78 -12.18 -9.40 1.03
CA ASP A 78 -11.37 -10.60 0.87
C ASP A 78 -9.90 -10.29 0.52
N MET A 79 -9.61 -9.03 0.16
CA MET A 79 -8.27 -8.58 -0.19
C MET A 79 -7.29 -8.67 0.98
N LEU A 80 -7.76 -8.51 2.23
CA LEU A 80 -6.89 -8.62 3.39
C LEU A 80 -6.22 -10.01 3.47
N ALA A 81 -6.91 -11.07 3.01
CA ALA A 81 -6.41 -12.43 3.04
C ALA A 81 -5.37 -12.74 1.93
N THR A 82 -5.30 -11.90 0.88
CA THR A 82 -4.33 -12.07 -0.21
C THR A 82 -3.03 -11.33 0.05
N LEU A 83 -3.01 -10.47 1.08
CA LEU A 83 -1.83 -9.75 1.51
C LEU A 83 -0.86 -10.66 2.28
N PRO A 84 0.46 -10.47 2.11
CA PRO A 84 1.46 -11.25 2.84
C PRO A 84 1.50 -10.82 4.31
N SER A 85 1.05 -11.70 5.20
CA SER A 85 0.90 -11.42 6.65
C SER A 85 2.19 -11.04 7.38
N ASN A 86 3.36 -11.36 6.82
CA ASN A 86 4.65 -11.05 7.44
C ASN A 86 5.26 -9.73 6.97
N ASN A 87 4.70 -9.10 5.93
CA ASN A 87 5.31 -7.96 5.26
C ASN A 87 4.39 -6.73 5.21
N ILE A 88 3.16 -6.85 5.70
CA ILE A 88 2.21 -5.75 5.80
C ILE A 88 1.85 -5.51 7.27
N VAL A 89 1.90 -4.24 7.68
CA VAL A 89 1.64 -3.76 9.04
C VAL A 89 0.58 -2.67 9.06
#